data_AF-A0A8T5UGY3-F1
#
_entry.id   AF-A0A8T5UGY3-F1
#
_cell.length_a   1.000
_cell.length_b   1.000
_cell.length_c   1.000
_cell.angle_alpha   90.00
_cell.angle_beta   90.00
_cell.angle_gamma   90.00
#
_symmetry.space_group_name_H-M   'P 1'
#
loop_
_entity.id
_entity.type
_entity.pdbx_description
1 polymer ?
#
loop_
_entity_poly.entity_id
_entity_poly.type
_entity_poly.pdbx_seq_one_letter_code
_entity_poly.pdbx_strand_id
1 'polypeptide(L)'
;TKDIQMLMFIFMPIVLPLIMVLTITGVASSEGVAEMAEDIMIFWSIIVIYFPIIAIMLVSSLLNVEDSGASILASLPLNPRDQMKAKLILMIGIQLISYFLPVIVLLMNPAFVPFIGLFIAWYPIVLVFLMVMFQMKLRLLGRCKYKYVLEEVNIQHKVWKWVFLISTQFLICIGFIIIGSMLLVFFNILVMTVTLLIISLVSLSILYVTLNLMFPKEFGKRKMIGIRATFRKHPLLGTMILLITYYCFFYIPEFVLLPFTLLIEMLPIMARILISVLVSFGIIGLFWLYIVPKGFRLPNDDETFSDFTKSIRLTGRHLIRNILIGVGVSLIVFLSVFIFGNIFGTHIWDLDVILGDPLTSPGYGWFIFILMLIPGIWEEVSFRGVITSLNQKRYSQKITLVIVSVLFGLFHLTNLIAGIPAILVIPQVFYAGLLGFIFGYMVIRTNSLIPGIVAHYLINSVGQFFLYITVADEISLVLFLIIGLGIVPAIFGCLFVWFVTPSKKRETIDF
;
A
#
# COMPACT_ATOMS: atom_id res chain seq x y z
N THR A 1 -8.45 -48.74 7.63
CA THR A 1 -7.16 -48.03 7.86
C THR A 1 -6.98 -46.81 6.98
N LYS A 2 -7.27 -46.87 5.66
CA LYS A 2 -7.21 -45.72 4.74
C LYS A 2 -8.28 -44.63 5.02
N ASP A 3 -9.49 -45.03 5.41
CA ASP A 3 -10.58 -44.07 5.72
C ASP A 3 -10.37 -43.30 7.03
N ILE A 4 -9.78 -43.95 8.05
CA ILE A 4 -9.39 -43.29 9.30
C ILE A 4 -8.26 -42.30 9.05
N GLN A 5 -7.28 -42.66 8.21
CA GLN A 5 -6.24 -41.72 7.77
C GLN A 5 -6.85 -40.52 7.04
N MET A 6 -7.78 -40.75 6.12
CA MET A 6 -8.49 -39.68 5.40
C MET A 6 -9.27 -38.76 6.36
N LEU A 7 -10.00 -39.34 7.31
CA LEU A 7 -10.72 -38.61 8.35
C LEU A 7 -9.76 -37.77 9.20
N MET A 8 -8.63 -38.34 9.62
CA MET A 8 -7.60 -37.63 10.36
C MET A 8 -6.99 -36.49 9.54
N PHE A 9 -6.81 -36.64 8.23
CA PHE A 9 -6.27 -35.57 7.38
C PHE A 9 -7.25 -34.43 7.12
N ILE A 10 -8.56 -34.64 7.28
CA ILE A 10 -9.57 -33.57 7.22
C ILE A 10 -9.75 -32.92 8.61
N PHE A 11 -9.69 -33.71 9.68
CA PHE A 11 -9.96 -33.27 11.04
C PHE A 11 -8.75 -32.59 11.72
N MET A 12 -7.54 -33.14 11.54
CA MET A 12 -6.33 -32.59 12.15
C MET A 12 -5.98 -31.16 11.72
N PRO A 13 -6.18 -30.73 10.46
CA PRO A 13 -6.11 -29.32 10.08
C PRO A 13 -6.95 -28.39 10.96
N ILE A 14 -8.06 -28.86 11.52
CA ILE A 14 -8.96 -28.07 12.38
C ILE A 14 -8.53 -28.16 13.85
N VAL A 15 -8.06 -29.33 14.30
CA VAL A 15 -7.66 -29.56 15.72
C VAL A 15 -6.28 -29.02 16.04
N LEU A 16 -5.29 -29.23 15.18
CA LEU A 16 -3.90 -28.83 15.42
C LEU A 16 -3.76 -27.33 15.76
N PRO A 17 -4.47 -26.41 15.09
CA PRO A 17 -4.44 -24.99 15.43
C PRO A 17 -5.08 -24.65 16.78
N LEU A 18 -5.86 -25.53 17.40
CA LEU A 18 -6.38 -25.28 18.75
C LEU A 18 -5.31 -25.47 19.82
N ILE A 19 -4.28 -26.28 19.56
CA ILE A 19 -3.11 -26.40 20.44
C ILE A 19 -2.37 -25.06 20.57
N MET A 20 -2.33 -24.30 19.48
CA MET A 20 -1.79 -22.95 19.44
C MET A 20 -2.44 -22.02 20.47
N VAL A 21 -3.75 -22.15 20.69
CA VAL A 21 -4.49 -21.36 21.70
C VAL A 21 -3.90 -21.60 23.08
N LEU A 22 -3.66 -22.86 23.44
CA LEU A 22 -3.08 -23.24 24.74
C LEU A 22 -1.69 -22.61 24.92
N THR A 23 -0.86 -22.65 23.87
CA THR A 23 0.48 -22.03 23.87
C THR A 23 0.39 -20.52 24.06
N ILE A 24 -0.49 -19.85 23.31
CA ILE A 24 -0.70 -18.39 23.40
C ILE A 24 -1.24 -17.99 24.78
N THR A 25 -2.24 -18.71 25.30
CA THR A 25 -2.82 -18.40 26.63
C THR A 25 -1.84 -18.67 27.77
N GLY A 26 -0.95 -19.67 27.62
CA GLY A 26 0.10 -19.93 28.59
C GLY A 26 1.09 -18.78 28.69
N VAL A 27 1.56 -18.27 27.53
CA VAL A 27 2.46 -17.10 27.46
C VAL A 27 1.78 -15.84 27.99
N ALA A 28 0.51 -15.61 27.63
CA ALA A 28 -0.27 -14.46 28.07
C ALA A 28 -0.58 -14.42 29.58
N SER A 29 -0.37 -15.54 30.30
CA SER A 29 -0.66 -15.66 31.74
C SER A 29 0.53 -15.36 32.65
N SER A 30 1.76 -15.37 32.12
CA SER A 30 2.98 -15.09 32.88
C SER A 30 3.35 -13.61 32.92
N GLU A 31 2.98 -12.87 31.89
CA GLU A 31 3.16 -11.42 31.78
C GLU A 31 1.77 -10.89 31.41
N GLY A 32 1.13 -10.13 32.29
CA GLY A 32 -0.23 -9.66 32.03
C GLY A 32 -0.26 -8.95 30.69
N VAL A 33 -1.07 -9.46 29.73
CA VAL A 33 -1.08 -9.08 28.30
C VAL A 33 -0.72 -7.61 28.12
N ALA A 34 0.57 -7.36 27.91
CA ALA A 34 1.06 -6.00 27.88
C ALA A 34 0.85 -5.49 26.48
N GLU A 35 0.60 -4.20 26.36
CA GLU A 35 0.60 -3.44 25.11
C GLU A 35 2.01 -3.39 24.45
N MET A 36 2.90 -4.35 24.77
CA MET A 36 4.28 -4.41 24.33
C MET A 36 4.43 -5.17 23.01
N ALA A 37 5.27 -4.62 22.12
CA ALA A 37 5.57 -5.19 20.81
C ALA A 37 6.07 -6.65 20.88
N GLU A 38 6.73 -7.04 21.97
CA GLU A 38 7.28 -8.40 22.14
C GLU A 38 6.20 -9.47 22.25
N ASP A 39 5.13 -9.22 23.01
CA ASP A 39 3.99 -10.16 23.16
C ASP A 39 3.30 -10.40 21.82
N ILE A 40 3.08 -9.32 21.06
CA ILE A 40 2.48 -9.36 19.73
C ILE A 40 3.33 -10.21 18.78
N MET A 41 4.65 -10.07 18.82
CA MET A 41 5.56 -10.84 18.00
C MET A 41 5.51 -12.32 18.32
N ILE A 42 5.43 -12.67 19.60
CA ILE A 42 5.33 -14.06 20.04
C ILE A 42 4.02 -14.66 19.55
N PHE A 43 2.88 -14.00 19.82
CA PHE A 43 1.57 -14.48 19.39
C PHE A 43 1.50 -14.64 17.87
N TRP A 44 1.98 -13.65 17.13
CA TRP A 44 1.98 -13.69 15.68
C TRP A 44 2.87 -14.80 15.12
N SER A 45 4.09 -14.95 15.65
CA SER A 45 5.01 -16.00 15.20
C SER A 45 4.44 -17.40 15.47
N ILE A 46 3.82 -17.58 16.64
CA ILE A 46 3.10 -18.81 16.97
C ILE A 46 1.96 -19.03 15.98
N ILE A 47 1.16 -18.02 15.64
CA ILE A 47 0.08 -18.18 14.65
C ILE A 47 0.63 -18.60 13.29
N VAL A 48 1.58 -17.85 12.74
CA VAL A 48 2.09 -18.08 11.38
C VAL A 48 2.75 -19.46 11.23
N ILE A 49 3.45 -19.98 12.24
CA ILE A 49 4.21 -21.24 12.11
C ILE A 49 3.36 -22.49 11.91
N TYR A 50 2.10 -22.51 12.39
CA TYR A 50 1.21 -23.65 12.21
C TYR A 50 0.66 -23.76 10.79
N PHE A 51 0.50 -22.65 10.07
CA PHE A 51 -0.19 -22.64 8.78
C PHE A 51 0.56 -23.29 7.62
N PRO A 52 1.91 -23.26 7.54
CA PRO A 52 2.68 -24.13 6.65
C PRO A 52 2.32 -25.62 6.82
N ILE A 53 2.20 -26.08 8.07
CA ILE A 53 1.91 -27.48 8.39
C ILE A 53 0.50 -27.84 7.88
N ILE A 54 -0.49 -26.99 8.17
CA ILE A 54 -1.86 -27.18 7.69
C ILE A 54 -1.94 -27.21 6.17
N ALA A 55 -1.26 -26.27 5.48
CA ALA A 55 -1.22 -26.22 4.03
C ALA A 55 -0.64 -27.51 3.43
N ILE A 56 0.45 -28.04 4.01
CA ILE A 56 1.05 -29.32 3.62
C ILE A 56 0.06 -30.49 3.82
N MET A 57 -0.66 -30.52 4.95
CA MET A 57 -1.64 -31.57 5.25
C MET A 57 -2.83 -31.55 4.29
N LEU A 58 -3.40 -30.39 4.01
CA LEU A 58 -4.52 -30.23 3.09
C LEU A 58 -4.15 -30.62 1.67
N VAL A 59 -3.00 -30.14 1.19
CA VAL A 59 -2.53 -30.39 -0.18
C VAL A 59 -2.04 -31.83 -0.36
N SER A 60 -1.42 -32.44 0.66
CA SER A 60 -0.99 -33.84 0.59
C SER A 60 -2.17 -34.80 0.57
N SER A 61 -3.20 -34.54 1.38
CA SER A 61 -4.38 -35.39 1.46
C SER A 61 -5.33 -35.21 0.29
N LEU A 62 -5.89 -34.01 0.08
CA LEU A 62 -7.00 -33.80 -0.87
C LEU A 62 -6.61 -33.92 -2.35
N LEU A 63 -5.32 -33.85 -2.67
CA LEU A 63 -4.84 -34.16 -4.02
C LEU A 63 -4.48 -35.64 -4.23
N ASN A 64 -4.33 -36.45 -3.17
CA ASN A 64 -3.96 -37.87 -3.28
C ASN A 64 -5.15 -38.83 -3.04
N VAL A 65 -6.37 -38.32 -2.83
CA VAL A 65 -7.57 -39.12 -2.47
C VAL A 65 -8.11 -40.03 -3.60
N GLU A 66 -7.60 -39.95 -4.82
CA GLU A 66 -8.25 -40.59 -5.99
C GLU A 66 -7.87 -42.05 -6.29
N ASP A 67 -7.08 -42.73 -5.47
CA ASP A 67 -6.85 -44.18 -5.65
C ASP A 67 -8.15 -45.01 -5.51
N SER A 68 -9.15 -44.52 -4.78
CA SER A 68 -10.48 -45.16 -4.67
C SER A 68 -11.46 -44.46 -5.61
N GLY A 69 -11.82 -45.10 -6.73
CA GLY A 69 -12.77 -44.55 -7.71
C GLY A 69 -12.14 -43.93 -8.96
N ALA A 70 -10.81 -44.03 -9.14
CA ALA A 70 -10.11 -43.63 -10.37
C ALA A 70 -10.77 -44.18 -11.64
N SER A 71 -11.33 -45.41 -11.60
CA SER A 71 -12.04 -46.02 -12.73
C SER A 71 -13.36 -45.31 -13.08
N ILE A 72 -14.05 -44.72 -12.11
CA ILE A 72 -15.29 -43.95 -12.30
C ILE A 72 -14.96 -42.52 -12.73
N LEU A 73 -13.92 -41.92 -12.17
CA LEU A 73 -13.45 -40.59 -12.56
C LEU A 73 -12.86 -40.55 -13.97
N ALA A 74 -12.19 -41.63 -14.39
CA ALA A 74 -11.60 -41.75 -15.73
C ALA A 74 -12.65 -41.88 -16.85
N SER A 75 -13.89 -42.29 -16.54
CA SER A 75 -14.99 -42.43 -17.51
C SER A 75 -15.85 -41.18 -17.65
N LEU A 76 -15.73 -40.22 -16.72
CA LEU A 76 -16.45 -38.95 -16.77
C LEU A 76 -15.68 -37.91 -17.58
N PRO A 77 -16.33 -37.12 -18.46
CA PRO A 77 -15.70 -36.03 -19.21
C PRO A 77 -15.43 -34.83 -18.28
N LEU A 78 -14.51 -35.00 -17.34
CA LEU A 78 -14.25 -33.99 -16.32
C LEU A 78 -13.32 -32.92 -16.86
N ASN A 79 -13.78 -31.66 -16.77
CA ASN A 79 -12.93 -30.51 -17.02
C ASN A 79 -11.97 -30.34 -15.82
N PRO A 80 -10.64 -30.49 -16.01
CA PRO A 80 -9.76 -30.50 -14.86
C PRO A 80 -9.55 -29.11 -14.25
N ARG A 81 -9.90 -28.04 -14.97
CA ARG A 81 -10.03 -26.70 -14.38
C ARG A 81 -11.13 -26.69 -13.31
N ASP A 82 -12.23 -27.39 -13.53
CA ASP A 82 -13.34 -27.42 -12.58
C ASP A 82 -13.07 -28.37 -11.42
N GLN A 83 -12.39 -29.50 -11.66
CA GLN A 83 -11.84 -30.33 -10.57
C GLN A 83 -10.86 -29.54 -9.68
N MET A 84 -9.93 -28.80 -10.30
CA MET A 84 -8.98 -27.95 -9.58
C MET A 84 -9.71 -26.93 -8.69
N LYS A 85 -10.71 -26.22 -9.24
CA LYS A 85 -11.51 -25.26 -8.48
C LYS A 85 -12.21 -25.93 -7.29
N ALA A 86 -12.86 -27.07 -7.51
CA ALA A 86 -13.60 -27.77 -6.47
C ALA A 86 -12.68 -28.17 -5.30
N LYS A 87 -11.53 -28.79 -5.60
CA LYS A 87 -10.54 -29.16 -4.58
C LYS A 87 -9.99 -27.92 -3.86
N LEU A 88 -9.70 -26.85 -4.60
CA LEU A 88 -9.18 -25.62 -4.01
C LEU A 88 -10.21 -24.92 -3.13
N ILE A 89 -11.48 -24.86 -3.52
CA ILE A 89 -12.58 -24.30 -2.70
C ILE A 89 -12.70 -25.08 -1.38
N LEU A 90 -12.66 -26.41 -1.43
CA LEU A 90 -12.70 -27.24 -0.23
C LEU A 90 -11.49 -26.97 0.68
N MET A 91 -10.28 -26.93 0.13
CA MET A 91 -9.07 -26.63 0.89
C MET A 91 -9.11 -25.24 1.53
N ILE A 92 -9.55 -24.22 0.79
CA ILE A 92 -9.70 -22.85 1.31
C ILE A 92 -10.75 -22.83 2.43
N GLY A 93 -11.86 -23.55 2.28
CA GLY A 93 -12.90 -23.65 3.31
C GLY A 93 -12.38 -24.26 4.60
N ILE A 94 -11.65 -25.37 4.53
CA ILE A 94 -11.06 -26.01 5.72
C ILE A 94 -10.01 -25.06 6.33
N GLN A 95 -9.13 -24.48 5.51
CA GLN A 95 -8.10 -23.54 5.96
C GLN A 95 -8.69 -22.31 6.67
N LEU A 96 -9.84 -21.81 6.21
CA LEU A 96 -10.58 -20.71 6.82
C LEU A 96 -11.05 -21.08 8.24
N ILE A 97 -11.66 -22.26 8.39
CA ILE A 97 -12.09 -22.78 9.70
C ILE A 97 -10.88 -22.99 10.61
N SER A 98 -9.82 -23.61 10.09
CA SER A 98 -8.56 -23.83 10.81
C SER A 98 -7.91 -22.55 11.33
N TYR A 99 -8.08 -21.42 10.62
CA TYR A 99 -7.57 -20.12 11.04
C TYR A 99 -8.48 -19.44 12.07
N PHE A 100 -9.76 -19.28 11.73
CA PHE A 100 -10.66 -18.45 12.52
C PHE A 100 -11.20 -19.14 13.77
N LEU A 101 -11.27 -20.47 13.82
CA LEU A 101 -11.74 -21.17 15.02
C LEU A 101 -10.83 -20.91 16.25
N PRO A 102 -9.50 -21.09 16.18
CA PRO A 102 -8.59 -20.69 17.27
C PRO A 102 -8.68 -19.20 17.62
N VAL A 103 -8.79 -18.32 16.61
CA VAL A 103 -8.92 -16.87 16.81
C VAL A 103 -10.18 -16.54 17.60
N ILE A 104 -11.32 -17.16 17.27
CA ILE A 104 -12.58 -16.98 18.02
C ILE A 104 -12.42 -17.40 19.48
N VAL A 105 -11.73 -18.52 19.75
CA VAL A 105 -11.46 -18.96 21.12
C VAL A 105 -10.56 -17.96 21.86
N LEU A 106 -9.52 -17.42 21.22
CA LEU A 106 -8.66 -16.38 21.81
C LEU A 106 -9.46 -15.11 22.14
N LEU A 107 -10.36 -14.69 21.26
CA LEU A 107 -11.20 -13.50 21.44
C LEU A 107 -12.25 -13.64 22.56
N MET A 108 -12.46 -14.84 23.12
CA MET A 108 -13.25 -15.00 24.34
C MET A 108 -12.56 -14.39 25.57
N ASN A 109 -11.23 -14.20 25.52
CA ASN A 109 -10.49 -13.46 26.51
C ASN A 109 -10.44 -11.96 26.11
N PRO A 110 -10.94 -11.03 26.96
CA PRO A 110 -10.97 -9.59 26.68
C PRO A 110 -9.62 -8.99 26.26
N ALA A 111 -8.52 -9.56 26.75
CA ALA A 111 -7.18 -9.09 26.41
C ALA A 111 -6.85 -9.22 24.92
N PHE A 112 -7.48 -10.16 24.20
CA PHE A 112 -7.23 -10.35 22.76
C PHE A 112 -8.19 -9.57 21.86
N VAL A 113 -9.26 -8.97 22.40
CA VAL A 113 -10.27 -8.22 21.62
C VAL A 113 -9.66 -7.05 20.82
N PRO A 114 -8.72 -6.25 21.36
CA PRO A 114 -8.06 -5.20 20.59
C PRO A 114 -7.30 -5.69 19.34
N PHE A 115 -6.93 -6.97 19.30
CA PHE A 115 -6.15 -7.57 18.20
C PHE A 115 -7.00 -8.13 17.06
N ILE A 116 -8.34 -8.03 17.12
CA ILE A 116 -9.24 -8.61 16.10
C ILE A 116 -8.91 -8.14 14.66
N GLY A 117 -8.60 -6.85 14.48
CA GLY A 117 -8.24 -6.29 13.19
C GLY A 117 -6.95 -6.90 12.62
N LEU A 118 -6.00 -7.24 13.51
CA LEU A 118 -4.71 -7.84 13.15
C LEU A 118 -4.90 -9.28 12.70
N PHE A 119 -5.69 -10.07 13.44
CA PHE A 119 -6.02 -11.43 13.04
C PHE A 119 -6.71 -11.46 11.66
N ILE A 120 -7.65 -10.55 11.41
CA ILE A 120 -8.28 -10.46 10.09
C ILE A 120 -7.25 -10.11 9.01
N ALA A 121 -6.37 -9.14 9.28
CA ALA A 121 -5.36 -8.68 8.33
C ALA A 121 -4.29 -9.73 8.00
N TRP A 122 -4.05 -10.71 8.87
CA TRP A 122 -3.05 -11.77 8.65
C TRP A 122 -3.58 -12.99 7.90
N TYR A 123 -4.89 -13.18 7.83
CA TYR A 123 -5.49 -14.33 7.12
C TYR A 123 -5.00 -14.49 5.66
N PRO A 124 -4.78 -13.43 4.86
CA PRO A 124 -4.24 -13.58 3.51
C PRO A 124 -2.87 -14.25 3.46
N ILE A 125 -2.02 -14.12 4.49
CA ILE A 125 -0.72 -14.82 4.59
C ILE A 125 -0.96 -16.34 4.64
N VAL A 126 -1.98 -16.77 5.38
CA VAL A 126 -2.36 -18.19 5.49
C VAL A 126 -2.77 -18.77 4.14
N LEU A 127 -3.50 -18.00 3.34
CA LEU A 127 -3.87 -18.39 1.98
C LEU A 127 -2.66 -18.46 1.04
N VAL A 128 -1.61 -17.65 1.26
CA VAL A 128 -0.37 -17.73 0.48
C VAL A 128 0.29 -19.09 0.66
N PHE A 129 0.41 -19.60 1.89
CA PHE A 129 0.98 -20.93 2.15
C PHE A 129 0.23 -22.02 1.37
N LEU A 130 -1.10 -22.03 1.48
CA LEU A 130 -1.95 -22.99 0.78
C LEU A 130 -1.78 -22.91 -0.75
N MET A 131 -1.84 -21.70 -1.31
CA MET A 131 -1.75 -21.49 -2.76
C MET A 131 -0.36 -21.83 -3.33
N VAL A 132 0.72 -21.50 -2.61
CA VAL A 132 2.08 -21.88 -2.98
C VAL A 132 2.23 -23.40 -2.93
N MET A 133 1.79 -24.04 -1.84
CA MET A 133 1.91 -25.49 -1.67
C MET A 133 1.16 -26.23 -2.78
N PHE A 134 -0.07 -25.80 -3.06
CA PHE A 134 -0.91 -26.35 -4.12
C PHE A 134 -0.24 -26.25 -5.49
N GLN A 135 0.22 -25.06 -5.88
CA GLN A 135 0.83 -24.84 -7.20
C GLN A 135 2.17 -25.56 -7.35
N MET A 136 3.01 -25.55 -6.32
CA MET A 136 4.30 -26.23 -6.39
C MET A 136 4.14 -27.75 -6.46
N LYS A 137 3.20 -28.34 -5.69
CA LYS A 137 2.91 -29.78 -5.79
C LYS A 137 2.51 -30.14 -7.22
N LEU A 138 1.61 -29.37 -7.83
CA LEU A 138 1.20 -29.59 -9.22
C LEU A 138 2.34 -29.41 -10.24
N ARG A 139 3.25 -28.44 -10.03
CA ARG A 139 4.37 -28.22 -10.95
C ARG A 139 5.46 -29.30 -10.87
N LEU A 140 5.76 -29.78 -9.67
CA LEU A 140 6.88 -30.71 -9.44
C LEU A 140 6.48 -32.17 -9.60
N LEU A 141 5.27 -32.53 -9.16
CA LEU A 141 4.78 -33.91 -9.15
C LEU A 141 3.68 -34.14 -10.20
N GLY A 142 2.97 -33.12 -10.67
CA GLY A 142 1.99 -33.22 -11.75
C GLY A 142 2.60 -33.11 -13.16
N ARG A 143 1.76 -33.14 -14.20
CA ARG A 143 2.18 -33.01 -15.61
C ARG A 143 1.74 -31.66 -16.19
N CYS A 144 2.68 -30.72 -16.35
CA CYS A 144 2.33 -29.37 -16.85
C CYS A 144 2.36 -29.21 -18.38
N LYS A 145 2.91 -30.16 -19.16
CA LYS A 145 3.27 -29.84 -20.55
C LYS A 145 2.06 -29.65 -21.46
N TYR A 146 1.02 -30.51 -21.39
CA TYR A 146 -0.26 -30.34 -22.15
C TYR A 146 -1.46 -31.12 -21.54
N LYS A 147 -1.40 -31.58 -20.28
CA LYS A 147 -2.47 -32.35 -19.60
C LYS A 147 -2.46 -32.14 -18.08
N TYR A 148 -3.23 -31.16 -17.60
CA TYR A 148 -4.29 -31.22 -16.59
C TYR A 148 -4.42 -32.39 -15.58
N VAL A 149 -3.36 -33.12 -15.26
CA VAL A 149 -3.46 -34.22 -14.29
C VAL A 149 -3.16 -33.65 -12.90
N LEU A 150 -4.17 -33.68 -12.02
CA LEU A 150 -4.05 -33.33 -10.61
C LEU A 150 -3.30 -34.41 -9.80
N GLU A 151 -3.17 -35.60 -10.37
CA GLU A 151 -2.44 -36.74 -9.82
C GLU A 151 -0.92 -36.59 -9.97
N GLU A 152 -0.17 -37.35 -9.17
CA GLU A 152 1.29 -37.40 -9.20
C GLU A 152 1.77 -38.25 -10.39
N VAL A 153 2.16 -37.60 -11.48
CA VAL A 153 2.68 -38.27 -12.69
C VAL A 153 4.20 -38.38 -12.68
N ASN A 154 4.90 -37.41 -12.08
CA ASN A 154 6.36 -37.35 -12.10
C ASN A 154 6.95 -37.81 -10.77
N ILE A 155 7.00 -39.13 -10.58
CA ILE A 155 7.40 -39.79 -9.32
C ILE A 155 8.94 -39.84 -9.16
N GLN A 156 9.71 -39.51 -10.20
CA GLN A 156 11.17 -39.44 -10.11
C GLN A 156 11.59 -38.42 -9.03
N HIS A 157 12.52 -38.83 -8.16
CA HIS A 157 13.01 -38.05 -7.02
C HIS A 157 11.89 -37.51 -6.10
N LYS A 158 10.78 -38.25 -5.94
CA LYS A 158 9.61 -37.85 -5.14
C LYS A 158 9.99 -37.35 -3.74
N VAL A 159 10.88 -38.04 -3.03
CA VAL A 159 11.33 -37.64 -1.67
C VAL A 159 11.96 -36.25 -1.70
N TRP A 160 12.92 -36.00 -2.60
CA TRP A 160 13.57 -34.70 -2.73
C TRP A 160 12.62 -33.58 -3.14
N LYS A 161 11.63 -33.87 -3.99
CA LYS A 161 10.57 -32.90 -4.33
C LYS A 161 9.72 -32.54 -3.12
N TRP A 162 9.38 -33.50 -2.27
CA TRP A 162 8.65 -33.26 -1.01
C TRP A 162 9.50 -32.48 0.00
N VAL A 163 10.77 -32.82 0.17
CA VAL A 163 11.71 -32.04 0.99
C VAL A 163 11.75 -30.60 0.50
N PHE A 164 11.90 -30.38 -0.81
CA PHE A 164 11.91 -29.04 -1.39
C PHE A 164 10.59 -28.27 -1.19
N LEU A 165 9.44 -28.94 -1.33
CA LEU A 165 8.12 -28.34 -1.06
C LEU A 165 8.00 -27.86 0.39
N ILE A 166 8.35 -28.73 1.35
CA ILE A 166 8.26 -28.44 2.77
C ILE A 166 9.25 -27.33 3.16
N SER A 167 10.51 -27.43 2.73
CA SER A 167 11.52 -26.40 2.98
C SER A 167 11.09 -25.04 2.42
N THR A 168 10.47 -25.00 1.24
CA THR A 168 9.98 -23.75 0.65
C THR A 168 8.87 -23.11 1.52
N GLN A 169 7.97 -23.91 2.07
CA GLN A 169 6.92 -23.41 2.96
C GLN A 169 7.51 -22.76 4.23
N PHE A 170 8.46 -23.43 4.88
CA PHE A 170 9.10 -22.88 6.08
C PHE A 170 10.01 -21.69 5.77
N LEU A 171 10.68 -21.65 4.61
CA LEU A 171 11.43 -20.46 4.18
C LEU A 171 10.53 -19.25 3.98
N ILE A 172 9.36 -19.42 3.36
CA ILE A 172 8.36 -18.34 3.22
C ILE A 172 7.87 -17.91 4.61
N CYS A 173 7.63 -18.86 5.52
CA CYS A 173 7.21 -18.57 6.90
C CYS A 173 8.26 -17.75 7.64
N ILE A 174 9.53 -18.16 7.60
CA ILE A 174 10.65 -17.42 8.20
C ILE A 174 10.77 -16.03 7.56
N GLY A 175 10.61 -15.94 6.23
CA GLY A 175 10.64 -14.66 5.53
C GLY A 175 9.54 -13.71 6.00
N PHE A 176 8.30 -14.19 6.14
CA PHE A 176 7.23 -13.40 6.76
C PHE A 176 7.62 -12.98 8.16
N ILE A 177 8.00 -13.93 9.03
CA ILE A 177 8.37 -13.66 10.43
C ILE A 177 9.43 -12.57 10.53
N ILE A 178 10.55 -12.69 9.81
CA ILE A 178 11.63 -11.69 9.81
C ILE A 178 11.12 -10.31 9.36
N ILE A 179 10.34 -10.26 8.26
CA ILE A 179 9.80 -8.99 7.75
C ILE A 179 8.85 -8.37 8.78
N GLY A 180 7.95 -9.15 9.37
CA GLY A 180 7.04 -8.65 10.40
C GLY A 180 7.78 -8.15 11.64
N SER A 181 8.76 -8.91 12.14
CA SER A 181 9.62 -8.50 13.25
C SER A 181 10.32 -7.18 12.97
N MET A 182 10.93 -7.04 11.79
CA MET A 182 11.60 -5.80 11.40
C MET A 182 10.61 -4.64 11.33
N LEU A 183 9.44 -4.85 10.71
CA LEU A 183 8.44 -3.80 10.59
C LEU A 183 7.90 -3.34 11.95
N LEU A 184 7.73 -4.25 12.91
CA LEU A 184 7.26 -3.89 14.23
C LEU A 184 8.35 -3.16 15.03
N VAL A 185 9.59 -3.65 15.01
CA VAL A 185 10.71 -3.11 15.78
C VAL A 185 11.13 -1.71 15.30
N PHE A 186 11.20 -1.51 13.99
CA PHE A 186 11.65 -0.23 13.42
C PHE A 186 10.52 0.78 13.24
N PHE A 187 9.27 0.32 13.14
CA PHE A 187 8.12 1.20 12.94
C PHE A 187 7.08 1.03 14.04
N ASN A 188 5.93 0.44 13.72
CA ASN A 188 4.85 0.21 14.66
C ASN A 188 3.94 -0.93 14.17
N ILE A 189 3.02 -1.35 15.02
CA ILE A 189 2.12 -2.48 14.73
C ILE A 189 1.22 -2.24 13.53
N LEU A 190 0.79 -0.99 13.31
CA LEU A 190 -0.08 -0.63 12.21
C LEU A 190 0.68 -0.71 10.87
N VAL A 191 1.92 -0.21 10.83
CA VAL A 191 2.84 -0.34 9.68
C VAL A 191 3.08 -1.81 9.37
N MET A 192 3.41 -2.63 10.37
CA MET A 192 3.60 -4.07 10.19
C MET A 192 2.36 -4.69 9.56
N THR A 193 1.19 -4.44 10.12
CA THR A 193 -0.07 -5.07 9.72
C THR A 193 -0.47 -4.70 8.30
N VAL A 194 -0.50 -3.41 7.98
CA VAL A 194 -0.90 -2.94 6.65
C VAL A 194 0.09 -3.42 5.59
N THR A 195 1.39 -3.36 5.89
CA THR A 195 2.43 -3.78 4.95
C THR A 195 2.36 -5.29 4.68
N LEU A 196 2.22 -6.12 5.71
CA LEU A 196 2.06 -7.57 5.55
C LEU A 196 0.76 -7.94 4.83
N LEU A 197 -0.33 -7.21 5.07
CA LEU A 197 -1.58 -7.36 4.32
C LEU A 197 -1.38 -7.04 2.83
N ILE A 198 -0.70 -5.95 2.50
CA ILE A 198 -0.39 -5.59 1.10
C ILE A 198 0.48 -6.67 0.44
N ILE A 199 1.58 -7.08 1.09
CA ILE A 199 2.50 -8.10 0.57
C ILE A 199 1.76 -9.41 0.31
N SER A 200 0.91 -9.85 1.23
CA SER A 200 0.15 -11.09 1.09
C SER A 200 -0.94 -11.00 0.02
N LEU A 201 -1.66 -9.90 -0.10
CA LEU A 201 -2.64 -9.69 -1.18
C LEU A 201 -1.98 -9.63 -2.57
N VAL A 202 -0.83 -8.96 -2.69
CA VAL A 202 -0.03 -8.96 -3.93
C VAL A 202 0.44 -10.37 -4.26
N SER A 203 0.96 -11.11 -3.27
CA SER A 203 1.39 -12.50 -3.43
C SER A 203 0.24 -13.40 -3.89
N LEU A 204 -0.94 -13.29 -3.27
CA LEU A 204 -2.15 -14.00 -3.68
C LEU A 204 -2.59 -13.64 -5.10
N SER A 205 -2.49 -12.37 -5.48
CA SER A 205 -2.85 -11.92 -6.83
C SER A 205 -1.93 -12.54 -7.88
N ILE A 206 -0.61 -12.57 -7.62
CA ILE A 206 0.36 -13.25 -8.49
C ILE A 206 0.05 -14.74 -8.57
N LEU A 207 -0.17 -15.40 -7.42
CA LEU A 207 -0.51 -16.82 -7.33
C LEU A 207 -1.81 -17.15 -8.07
N TYR A 208 -2.82 -16.29 -7.98
CA TYR A 208 -4.08 -16.45 -8.71
C TYR A 208 -3.88 -16.34 -10.23
N VAL A 209 -3.05 -15.41 -10.69
CA VAL A 209 -2.71 -15.26 -12.10
C VAL A 209 -1.94 -16.49 -12.59
N THR A 210 -0.90 -16.93 -11.88
CA THR A 210 -0.11 -18.10 -12.26
C THR A 210 -0.93 -19.38 -12.26
N LEU A 211 -1.86 -19.54 -11.32
CA LEU A 211 -2.81 -20.65 -11.30
C LEU A 211 -3.73 -20.64 -12.54
N ASN A 212 -4.26 -19.47 -12.92
CA ASN A 212 -5.07 -19.35 -14.14
C ASN A 212 -4.27 -19.58 -15.43
N LEU A 213 -2.95 -19.36 -15.42
CA LEU A 213 -2.07 -19.73 -16.52
C LEU A 213 -1.83 -21.24 -16.57
N MET A 214 -1.76 -21.90 -15.41
CA MET A 214 -1.69 -23.37 -15.33
C MET A 214 -2.99 -24.04 -15.81
N PHE A 215 -4.14 -23.39 -15.62
CA PHE A 215 -5.47 -23.90 -16.03
C PHE A 215 -6.25 -22.83 -16.84
N PRO A 216 -5.97 -22.61 -18.14
CA PRO A 216 -6.64 -21.59 -18.96
C PRO A 216 -8.14 -21.90 -19.22
N LYS A 217 -8.95 -20.86 -19.53
CA LYS A 217 -10.40 -21.02 -19.85
C LYS A 217 -10.58 -21.51 -21.29
N GLU A 218 -9.79 -20.96 -22.20
CA GLU A 218 -9.72 -21.34 -23.61
C GLU A 218 -8.26 -21.60 -23.98
N PHE A 219 -8.00 -22.70 -24.68
CA PHE A 219 -6.67 -23.07 -25.13
C PHE A 219 -6.22 -22.19 -26.30
N GLY A 220 -4.91 -21.87 -26.35
CA GLY A 220 -4.25 -21.31 -27.54
C GLY A 220 -4.49 -19.82 -27.86
N LYS A 221 -5.44 -19.13 -27.20
CA LYS A 221 -5.82 -17.75 -27.60
C LYS A 221 -5.18 -16.59 -26.82
N ARG A 222 -4.40 -16.84 -25.74
CA ARG A 222 -3.83 -15.74 -24.94
C ARG A 222 -2.48 -15.28 -25.49
N LYS A 223 -2.49 -14.18 -26.25
CA LYS A 223 -1.29 -13.36 -26.49
C LYS A 223 -0.87 -12.77 -25.14
N MET A 224 0.29 -13.16 -24.61
CA MET A 224 0.77 -12.64 -23.32
C MET A 224 1.13 -11.16 -23.48
N ILE A 225 0.29 -10.27 -22.95
CA ILE A 225 0.62 -8.85 -22.82
C ILE A 225 1.60 -8.73 -21.65
N GLY A 226 2.76 -8.10 -21.87
CA GLY A 226 3.72 -7.86 -20.80
C GLY A 226 3.11 -7.05 -19.65
N ILE A 227 3.52 -7.31 -18.40
CA ILE A 227 2.99 -6.68 -17.18
C ILE A 227 2.97 -5.14 -17.31
N ARG A 228 4.05 -4.54 -17.83
CA ARG A 228 4.18 -3.10 -18.06
C ARG A 228 3.12 -2.55 -19.03
N ALA A 229 2.86 -3.28 -20.12
CA ALA A 229 1.82 -2.91 -21.07
C ALA A 229 0.41 -3.04 -20.48
N THR A 230 0.20 -3.98 -19.55
CA THR A 230 -1.06 -4.11 -18.81
C THR A 230 -1.34 -2.89 -17.94
N PHE A 231 -0.33 -2.33 -17.26
CA PHE A 231 -0.49 -1.12 -16.44
C PHE A 231 -0.92 0.10 -17.26
N ARG A 232 -0.40 0.22 -18.48
CA ARG A 232 -0.82 1.28 -19.42
C ARG A 232 -2.22 1.04 -20.00
N LYS A 233 -2.56 -0.22 -20.30
CA LYS A 233 -3.89 -0.60 -20.82
C LYS A 233 -5.00 -0.43 -19.76
N HIS A 234 -4.67 -0.65 -18.50
CA HIS A 234 -5.54 -0.48 -17.34
C HIS A 234 -4.94 0.55 -16.37
N PRO A 235 -5.03 1.86 -16.66
CA PRO A 235 -4.35 2.92 -15.90
C PRO A 235 -4.63 2.94 -14.39
N LEU A 236 -5.85 2.59 -13.96
CA LEU A 236 -6.17 2.50 -12.52
C LEU A 236 -5.35 1.41 -11.82
N LEU A 237 -5.13 0.27 -12.48
CA LEU A 237 -4.26 -0.79 -11.94
C LEU A 237 -2.80 -0.30 -11.86
N GLY A 238 -2.32 0.37 -12.91
CA GLY A 238 -0.99 0.98 -12.89
C GLY A 238 -0.84 2.03 -11.77
N THR A 239 -1.89 2.82 -11.55
CA THR A 239 -1.95 3.82 -10.47
C THR A 239 -1.88 3.16 -9.09
N MET A 240 -2.68 2.13 -8.84
CA MET A 240 -2.63 1.39 -7.57
C MET A 240 -1.24 0.84 -7.28
N ILE A 241 -0.57 0.29 -8.31
CA ILE A 241 0.78 -0.26 -8.16
C ILE A 241 1.81 0.84 -7.89
N LEU A 242 1.68 1.99 -8.55
CA LEU A 242 2.52 3.16 -8.26
C LEU A 242 2.32 3.67 -6.83
N LEU A 243 1.08 3.75 -6.34
CA LEU A 243 0.80 4.21 -4.97
C LEU A 243 1.30 3.22 -3.91
N ILE A 244 1.11 1.92 -4.12
CA ILE A 244 1.67 0.88 -3.23
C ILE A 244 3.19 0.96 -3.20
N THR A 245 3.82 1.08 -4.37
CA THR A 245 5.27 1.17 -4.46
C THR A 245 5.75 2.48 -3.83
N TYR A 246 5.05 3.60 -4.05
CA TYR A 246 5.38 4.88 -3.42
C TYR A 246 5.35 4.79 -1.90
N TYR A 247 4.33 4.15 -1.33
CA TYR A 247 4.24 3.88 0.11
C TYR A 247 5.45 3.06 0.60
N CYS A 248 5.85 2.00 -0.10
CA CYS A 248 7.06 1.24 0.27
C CYS A 248 8.32 2.12 0.24
N PHE A 249 8.42 3.04 -0.71
CA PHE A 249 9.57 3.94 -0.86
C PHE A 249 9.71 4.98 0.26
N PHE A 250 8.66 5.24 1.05
CA PHE A 250 8.80 6.08 2.26
C PHE A 250 9.71 5.47 3.32
N TYR A 251 9.82 4.14 3.36
CA TYR A 251 10.59 3.42 4.38
C TYR A 251 12.00 3.05 3.94
N ILE A 252 12.26 3.06 2.62
CA ILE A 252 13.59 2.74 2.07
C ILE A 252 14.72 3.65 2.60
N PRO A 253 14.53 4.97 2.81
CA PRO A 253 15.56 5.83 3.40
C PRO A 253 16.13 5.30 4.71
N GLU A 254 15.29 4.75 5.59
CA GLU A 254 15.72 4.22 6.88
C GLU A 254 16.60 2.97 6.71
N PHE A 255 16.23 2.07 5.80
CA PHE A 255 17.05 0.91 5.46
C PHE A 255 18.40 1.29 4.84
N VAL A 256 18.44 2.37 4.04
CA VAL A 256 19.68 2.89 3.46
C VAL A 256 20.60 3.47 4.53
N LEU A 257 20.02 4.11 5.56
CA LEU A 257 20.75 4.71 6.66
C LEU A 257 21.17 3.69 7.74
N LEU A 258 20.52 2.51 7.79
CA LEU A 258 20.75 1.49 8.80
C LEU A 258 22.23 1.09 8.98
N PRO A 259 23.04 0.87 7.92
CA PRO A 259 24.46 0.51 8.08
C PRO A 259 25.32 1.64 8.67
N PHE A 260 24.81 2.87 8.66
CA PHE A 260 25.52 4.08 9.09
C PHE A 260 25.02 4.61 10.43
N THR A 261 24.10 3.91 11.12
CA THR A 261 23.49 4.38 12.37
C THR A 261 24.52 4.79 13.41
N LEU A 262 25.54 3.96 13.66
CA LEU A 262 26.60 4.25 14.62
C LEU A 262 27.35 5.56 14.30
N LEU A 263 27.60 5.83 13.02
CA LEU A 263 28.26 7.07 12.59
C LEU A 263 27.32 8.27 12.71
N ILE A 264 26.06 8.09 12.31
CA ILE A 264 25.04 9.13 12.34
C ILE A 264 24.75 9.55 13.78
N GLU A 265 24.73 8.62 14.73
CA GLU A 265 24.51 8.89 16.16
C GLU A 265 25.58 9.79 16.79
N MET A 266 26.79 9.82 16.23
CA MET A 266 27.86 10.73 16.67
C MET A 266 27.60 12.20 16.27
N LEU A 267 26.64 12.46 15.37
CA LEU A 267 26.35 13.80 14.88
C LEU A 267 25.32 14.55 15.75
N PRO A 268 25.37 15.89 15.78
CA PRO A 268 24.31 16.71 16.37
C PRO A 268 22.93 16.35 15.81
N ILE A 269 21.89 16.44 16.63
CA ILE A 269 20.50 16.07 16.26
C ILE A 269 20.09 16.70 14.92
N MET A 270 20.36 18.00 14.75
CA MET A 270 20.00 18.71 13.52
C MET A 270 20.68 18.12 12.28
N ALA A 271 21.95 17.70 12.38
CA ALA A 271 22.66 17.07 11.28
C ALA A 271 22.05 15.69 10.93
N ARG A 272 21.65 14.91 11.94
CA ARG A 272 20.97 13.62 11.74
C ARG A 272 19.66 13.77 10.98
N ILE A 273 18.83 14.72 11.42
CA ILE A 273 17.53 15.00 10.78
C ILE A 273 17.77 15.49 9.34
N LEU A 274 18.71 16.41 9.13
CA LEU A 274 19.03 16.91 7.78
C LEU A 274 19.49 15.77 6.85
N ILE A 275 20.36 14.87 7.31
CA ILE A 275 20.78 13.69 6.54
C ILE A 275 19.56 12.82 6.18
N SER A 276 18.69 12.54 7.14
CA SER A 276 17.46 11.76 6.90
C SER A 276 16.57 12.39 5.83
N VAL A 277 16.37 13.71 5.88
CA VAL A 277 15.56 14.45 4.91
C VAL A 277 16.20 14.45 3.53
N LEU A 278 17.52 14.65 3.43
CA LEU A 278 18.24 14.63 2.16
C LEU A 278 18.22 13.25 1.50
N VAL A 279 18.42 12.19 2.28
CA VAL A 279 18.32 10.81 1.77
C VAL A 279 16.88 10.50 1.34
N SER A 280 15.88 10.88 2.13
CA SER A 280 14.47 10.72 1.76
C SER A 280 14.11 11.44 0.47
N PHE A 281 14.52 12.70 0.34
CA PHE A 281 14.32 13.49 -0.87
C PHE A 281 14.98 12.84 -2.10
N GLY A 282 16.22 12.36 -1.95
CA GLY A 282 16.96 11.70 -3.03
C GLY A 282 16.36 10.36 -3.44
N ILE A 283 15.95 9.52 -2.50
CA ILE A 283 15.36 8.19 -2.76
C ILE A 283 13.99 8.31 -3.42
N ILE A 284 13.14 9.21 -2.95
CA ILE A 284 11.83 9.48 -3.58
C ILE A 284 12.03 10.09 -4.97
N GLY A 285 13.03 10.95 -5.14
CA GLY A 285 13.41 11.48 -6.45
C GLY A 285 13.89 10.40 -7.41
N LEU A 286 14.76 9.49 -6.97
CA LEU A 286 15.21 8.34 -7.74
C LEU A 286 14.02 7.46 -8.16
N PHE A 287 13.06 7.26 -7.25
CA PHE A 287 11.86 6.51 -7.55
C PHE A 287 11.06 7.15 -8.70
N TRP A 288 10.65 8.41 -8.56
CA TRP A 288 9.77 9.05 -9.53
C TRP A 288 10.45 9.45 -10.84
N LEU A 289 11.73 9.83 -10.80
CA LEU A 289 12.45 10.35 -11.96
C LEU A 289 13.23 9.26 -12.74
N TYR A 290 13.48 8.09 -12.13
CA TYR A 290 14.24 7.02 -12.78
C TYR A 290 13.53 5.67 -12.74
N ILE A 291 13.18 5.15 -11.56
CA ILE A 291 12.61 3.80 -11.42
C ILE A 291 11.23 3.70 -12.10
N VAL A 292 10.38 4.71 -11.95
CA VAL A 292 9.07 4.76 -12.61
C VAL A 292 9.18 4.81 -14.14
N PRO A 293 9.90 5.77 -14.75
CA PRO A 293 10.00 5.82 -16.21
C PRO A 293 10.83 4.70 -16.84
N LYS A 294 11.89 4.19 -16.19
CA LYS A 294 12.76 3.14 -16.76
C LYS A 294 12.40 1.73 -16.31
N GLY A 295 12.05 1.55 -15.04
CA GLY A 295 11.68 0.25 -14.45
C GLY A 295 10.24 -0.14 -14.78
N PHE A 296 9.28 0.72 -14.46
CA PHE A 296 7.85 0.48 -14.75
C PHE A 296 7.45 0.83 -16.18
N ARG A 297 8.21 1.73 -16.85
CA ARG A 297 7.87 2.29 -18.16
C ARG A 297 6.50 2.97 -18.16
N LEU A 298 6.32 3.84 -17.17
CA LEU A 298 5.13 4.66 -16.97
C LEU A 298 5.50 6.15 -16.93
N PRO A 299 4.64 7.05 -17.44
CA PRO A 299 3.33 6.75 -18.04
C PRO A 299 3.45 6.16 -19.47
N ASN A 300 4.53 6.48 -20.18
CA ASN A 300 4.79 6.08 -21.57
C ASN A 300 5.90 5.02 -21.67
N ASP A 301 5.92 4.30 -22.79
CA ASP A 301 6.92 3.25 -23.02
C ASP A 301 8.21 3.87 -23.57
N ASP A 302 9.34 3.48 -22.98
CA ASP A 302 10.70 3.80 -23.47
C ASP A 302 10.96 5.28 -23.80
N GLU A 303 10.54 6.21 -22.93
CA GLU A 303 10.87 7.64 -23.07
C GLU A 303 12.33 7.95 -22.70
N THR A 304 12.93 8.95 -23.35
CA THR A 304 14.14 9.62 -22.86
C THR A 304 13.80 10.43 -21.60
N PHE A 305 14.79 10.79 -20.78
CA PHE A 305 14.54 11.63 -19.60
C PHE A 305 13.92 12.98 -19.98
N SER A 306 14.39 13.62 -21.06
CA SER A 306 13.82 14.88 -21.53
C SER A 306 12.36 14.74 -21.93
N ASP A 307 12.02 13.69 -22.68
CA ASP A 307 10.63 13.46 -23.10
C ASP A 307 9.74 13.12 -21.92
N PHE A 308 10.24 12.36 -20.95
CA PHE A 308 9.54 12.10 -19.69
C PHE A 308 9.22 13.40 -18.95
N THR A 309 10.19 14.32 -18.78
CA THR A 309 9.91 15.61 -18.11
C THR A 309 8.86 16.45 -18.82
N LYS A 310 8.75 16.34 -20.15
CA LYS A 310 7.68 16.98 -20.94
C LYS A 310 6.35 16.25 -20.77
N SER A 311 6.35 14.92 -20.78
CA SER A 311 5.14 14.09 -20.67
C SER A 311 4.44 14.29 -19.33
N ILE A 312 5.21 14.46 -18.25
CA ILE A 312 4.69 14.80 -16.92
C ILE A 312 4.50 16.30 -16.70
N ARG A 313 4.78 17.15 -17.69
CA ARG A 313 4.62 18.62 -17.63
C ARG A 313 5.51 19.32 -16.60
N LEU A 314 6.66 18.74 -16.27
CA LEU A 314 7.62 19.33 -15.34
C LEU A 314 8.23 20.62 -15.92
N THR A 315 8.49 20.63 -17.23
CA THR A 315 9.00 21.82 -17.95
C THR A 315 7.84 22.66 -18.49
N GLY A 316 7.67 23.89 -17.99
CA GLY A 316 6.61 24.80 -18.42
C GLY A 316 7.13 26.03 -19.19
N ARG A 317 6.37 26.50 -20.19
CA ARG A 317 6.54 27.86 -20.75
C ARG A 317 5.95 28.88 -19.75
N HIS A 318 6.54 30.07 -19.67
CA HIS A 318 6.12 31.17 -18.77
C HIS A 318 6.28 30.88 -17.26
N LEU A 319 7.53 30.60 -16.84
CA LEU A 319 7.89 30.30 -15.45
C LEU A 319 7.32 31.32 -14.44
N ILE A 320 7.55 32.61 -14.67
CA ILE A 320 7.11 33.69 -13.77
C ILE A 320 5.60 33.67 -13.57
N ARG A 321 4.82 33.56 -14.66
CA ARG A 321 3.36 33.48 -14.58
C ARG A 321 2.91 32.28 -13.75
N ASN A 322 3.54 31.12 -13.93
CA ASN A 322 3.19 29.91 -13.20
C ASN A 322 3.52 30.03 -11.70
N ILE A 323 4.65 30.65 -11.36
CA ILE A 323 4.99 30.95 -9.96
C ILE A 323 3.94 31.90 -9.36
N LEU A 324 3.58 32.98 -10.06
CA LEU A 324 2.57 33.95 -9.59
C LEU A 324 1.19 33.31 -9.39
N ILE A 325 0.78 32.39 -10.26
CA ILE A 325 -0.47 31.64 -10.08
C ILE A 325 -0.41 30.78 -8.81
N GLY A 326 0.71 30.07 -8.60
CA GLY A 326 0.90 29.26 -7.40
C GLY A 326 0.85 30.09 -6.12
N VAL A 327 1.59 31.21 -6.08
CA VAL A 327 1.57 32.17 -4.96
C VAL A 327 0.16 32.72 -4.74
N GLY A 328 -0.55 33.11 -5.79
CA GLY A 328 -1.91 33.64 -5.69
C GLY A 328 -2.90 32.63 -5.06
N VAL A 329 -2.81 31.35 -5.45
CA VAL A 329 -3.61 30.29 -4.81
C VAL A 329 -3.22 30.09 -3.35
N SER A 330 -1.93 30.10 -3.01
CA SER A 330 -1.49 30.02 -1.60
C SER A 330 -2.02 31.17 -0.76
N LEU A 331 -2.00 32.41 -1.27
CA LEU A 331 -2.53 33.57 -0.56
C LEU A 331 -4.04 33.44 -0.28
N ILE A 332 -4.81 32.88 -1.22
CA ILE A 332 -6.23 32.58 -1.02
C ILE A 332 -6.42 31.55 0.10
N VAL A 333 -5.59 30.50 0.12
CA VAL A 333 -5.61 29.50 1.20
C VAL A 333 -5.27 30.16 2.54
N PHE A 334 -4.19 30.95 2.63
CA PHE A 334 -3.79 31.63 3.85
C PHE A 334 -4.87 32.58 4.38
N LEU A 335 -5.48 33.37 3.51
CA LEU A 335 -6.57 34.27 3.88
C LEU A 335 -7.78 33.49 4.41
N SER A 336 -8.16 32.41 3.74
CA SER A 336 -9.26 31.54 4.17
C SER A 336 -8.96 30.91 5.53
N VAL A 337 -7.78 30.33 5.69
CA VAL A 337 -7.33 29.69 6.94
C VAL A 337 -7.31 30.71 8.07
N PHE A 338 -6.80 31.91 7.85
CA PHE A 338 -6.79 32.96 8.86
C PHE A 338 -8.21 33.39 9.27
N ILE A 339 -9.10 33.65 8.31
CA ILE A 339 -10.48 34.06 8.59
C ILE A 339 -11.22 32.96 9.36
N PHE A 340 -11.23 31.74 8.84
CA PHE A 340 -11.97 30.64 9.45
C PHE A 340 -11.33 30.13 10.74
N GLY A 341 -10.01 30.25 10.88
CA GLY A 341 -9.29 29.96 12.12
C GLY A 341 -9.71 30.88 13.27
N ASN A 342 -10.05 32.15 12.98
CA ASN A 342 -10.60 33.07 13.97
C ASN A 342 -12.13 32.97 14.14
N ILE A 343 -12.85 32.39 13.17
CA ILE A 343 -14.30 32.11 13.32
C ILE A 343 -14.54 30.91 14.23
N PHE A 344 -13.76 29.84 14.04
CA PHE A 344 -13.91 28.58 14.78
C PHE A 344 -12.91 28.41 15.94
N GLY A 345 -12.05 29.41 16.15
CA GLY A 345 -10.96 29.33 17.11
C GLY A 345 -10.33 30.70 17.37
N THR A 346 -9.08 30.70 17.80
CA THR A 346 -8.28 31.92 17.96
C THR A 346 -6.91 31.67 17.36
N HIS A 347 -6.54 32.49 16.37
CA HIS A 347 -5.21 32.43 15.78
C HIS A 347 -4.15 32.93 16.78
N ILE A 348 -3.06 32.18 16.91
CA ILE A 348 -1.93 32.55 17.75
C ILE A 348 -0.86 33.20 16.88
N TRP A 349 -0.51 34.44 17.23
CA TRP A 349 0.54 35.20 16.56
C TRP A 349 1.93 34.79 17.07
N ASP A 350 2.43 33.67 16.56
CA ASP A 350 3.78 33.18 16.87
C ASP A 350 4.56 32.87 15.58
N LEU A 351 5.57 33.69 15.31
CA LEU A 351 6.46 33.52 14.16
C LEU A 351 7.48 32.41 14.39
N ASP A 352 7.74 31.99 15.63
CA ASP A 352 8.72 30.96 15.93
C ASP A 352 8.28 29.59 15.42
N VAL A 353 6.97 29.40 15.20
CA VAL A 353 6.41 28.24 14.50
C VAL A 353 7.15 27.97 13.19
N ILE A 354 7.50 29.02 12.43
CA ILE A 354 8.13 28.90 11.10
C ILE A 354 9.54 29.53 11.02
N LEU A 355 9.96 30.35 11.97
CA LEU A 355 11.27 31.01 11.97
C LEU A 355 12.15 30.66 13.17
N GLY A 356 11.57 30.02 14.20
CA GLY A 356 12.26 29.70 15.45
C GLY A 356 13.28 28.56 15.30
N ASP A 357 13.84 28.14 16.44
CA ASP A 357 14.77 27.02 16.47
C ASP A 357 14.05 25.69 16.19
N PRO A 358 14.50 24.89 15.20
CA PRO A 358 13.81 23.68 14.78
C PRO A 358 13.67 22.59 15.84
N LEU A 359 14.51 22.61 16.88
CA LEU A 359 14.54 21.59 17.93
C LEU A 359 13.70 21.99 19.13
N THR A 360 13.39 23.29 19.30
CA THR A 360 12.67 23.78 20.48
C THR A 360 11.34 24.46 20.16
N SER A 361 11.14 24.93 18.93
CA SER A 361 9.90 25.64 18.54
C SER A 361 8.76 24.67 18.18
N PRO A 362 7.49 25.05 18.42
CA PRO A 362 6.33 24.18 18.25
C PRO A 362 6.00 23.74 16.79
N GLY A 363 6.67 24.28 15.77
CA GLY A 363 6.35 24.09 14.34
C GLY A 363 7.51 23.71 13.42
N TYR A 364 8.59 23.11 13.95
CA TYR A 364 9.87 22.85 13.25
C TYR A 364 10.66 24.11 12.88
N GLY A 365 10.19 25.31 13.24
CA GLY A 365 10.91 26.56 13.01
C GLY A 365 11.30 26.73 11.54
N TRP A 366 12.48 27.30 11.28
CA TRP A 366 12.95 27.51 9.90
C TRP A 366 13.15 26.20 9.11
N PHE A 367 13.26 25.04 9.77
CA PHE A 367 13.49 23.77 9.10
C PHE A 367 12.26 23.28 8.32
N ILE A 368 11.08 23.81 8.61
CA ILE A 368 9.85 23.52 7.84
C ILE A 368 10.03 23.80 6.34
N PHE A 369 10.82 24.81 5.97
CA PHE A 369 11.09 25.17 4.58
C PHE A 369 11.91 24.11 3.84
N ILE A 370 12.67 23.28 4.55
CA ILE A 370 13.41 22.15 3.97
C ILE A 370 12.52 20.91 3.95
N LEU A 371 11.85 20.60 5.06
CA LEU A 371 10.97 19.43 5.18
C LEU A 371 9.89 19.40 4.10
N MET A 372 9.24 20.55 3.86
CA MET A 372 8.09 20.62 2.97
C MET A 372 8.45 20.58 1.48
N LEU A 373 9.74 20.56 1.12
CA LEU A 373 10.19 20.31 -0.26
C LEU A 373 9.82 18.89 -0.71
N ILE A 374 9.85 17.91 0.20
CA ILE A 374 9.51 16.51 -0.12
C ILE A 374 8.06 16.41 -0.62
N PRO A 375 7.03 16.74 0.16
CA PRO A 375 5.65 16.66 -0.31
C PRO A 375 5.37 17.67 -1.43
N GLY A 376 5.86 18.91 -1.30
CA GLY A 376 5.59 19.98 -2.28
C GLY A 376 6.09 19.67 -3.70
N ILE A 377 7.18 18.93 -3.84
CA ILE A 377 7.72 18.51 -5.14
C ILE A 377 7.22 17.11 -5.52
N TRP A 378 7.44 16.11 -4.67
CA TRP A 378 7.28 14.72 -5.08
C TRP A 378 5.81 14.29 -5.16
N GLU A 379 4.91 14.91 -4.40
CA GLU A 379 3.48 14.63 -4.55
C GLU A 379 2.91 15.25 -5.84
N GLU A 380 3.40 16.41 -6.25
CA GLU A 380 2.98 17.01 -7.53
C GLU A 380 3.53 16.22 -8.73
N VAL A 381 4.80 15.81 -8.68
CA VAL A 381 5.41 14.95 -9.70
C VAL A 381 4.67 13.61 -9.80
N SER A 382 4.28 13.01 -8.67
CA SER A 382 3.58 11.73 -8.66
C SER A 382 2.14 11.84 -9.12
N PHE A 383 1.31 12.65 -8.46
CA PHE A 383 -0.13 12.71 -8.72
C PHE A 383 -0.44 13.49 -10.01
N ARG A 384 0.13 14.68 -10.19
CA ARG A 384 -0.21 15.57 -11.31
C ARG A 384 0.68 15.33 -12.52
N GLY A 385 1.90 14.85 -12.29
CA GLY A 385 2.81 14.43 -13.35
C GLY A 385 2.47 13.04 -13.88
N VAL A 386 2.94 12.00 -13.19
CA VAL A 386 2.90 10.62 -13.67
C VAL A 386 1.48 10.05 -13.68
N ILE A 387 0.78 10.05 -12.54
CA ILE A 387 -0.52 9.37 -12.38
C ILE A 387 -1.58 10.01 -13.27
N THR A 388 -1.63 11.34 -13.34
CA THR A 388 -2.52 12.06 -14.25
C THR A 388 -2.26 11.70 -15.71
N SER A 389 -0.99 11.70 -16.14
CA SER A 389 -0.62 11.37 -17.52
C SER A 389 -0.92 9.91 -17.87
N LEU A 390 -0.79 8.99 -16.92
CA LEU A 390 -1.17 7.59 -17.08
C LEU A 390 -2.69 7.43 -17.26
N ASN A 391 -3.50 8.08 -16.41
CA ASN A 391 -4.96 7.94 -16.44
C ASN A 391 -5.61 8.64 -17.64
N GLN A 392 -5.00 9.73 -18.14
CA GLN A 392 -5.46 10.41 -19.36
C GLN A 392 -5.39 9.56 -20.62
N LYS A 393 -4.67 8.42 -20.60
CA LYS A 393 -4.67 7.45 -21.71
C LYS A 393 -6.02 6.75 -21.93
N ARG A 394 -6.89 6.77 -20.92
CA ARG A 394 -8.18 6.08 -20.95
C ARG A 394 -9.35 6.98 -20.57
N TYR A 395 -9.13 7.92 -19.66
CA TYR A 395 -10.17 8.76 -19.11
C TYR A 395 -10.04 10.20 -19.61
N SER A 396 -11.17 10.90 -19.72
CA SER A 396 -11.16 12.31 -20.08
C SER A 396 -10.40 13.14 -19.04
N GLN A 397 -9.94 14.33 -19.44
CA GLN A 397 -9.23 15.24 -18.53
C GLN A 397 -10.03 15.57 -17.26
N LYS A 398 -11.36 15.76 -17.38
CA LYS A 398 -12.24 16.04 -16.23
C LYS A 398 -12.35 14.84 -15.29
N ILE A 399 -12.53 13.64 -15.85
CA ILE A 399 -12.62 12.41 -15.06
C ILE A 399 -11.28 12.14 -14.36
N THR A 400 -10.17 12.32 -15.06
CA THR A 400 -8.83 12.14 -14.47
C THR A 400 -8.59 13.12 -13.33
N LEU A 401 -8.98 14.39 -13.48
CA LEU A 401 -8.88 15.39 -12.41
C LEU A 401 -9.59 14.91 -11.15
N VAL A 402 -10.84 14.45 -11.26
CA VAL A 402 -11.61 13.95 -10.11
C VAL A 402 -10.95 12.71 -9.50
N ILE A 403 -10.61 11.70 -10.31
CA ILE A 403 -9.99 10.46 -9.84
C ILE A 403 -8.70 10.76 -9.07
N VAL A 404 -7.79 11.54 -9.66
CA VAL A 404 -6.48 11.83 -9.04
C VAL A 404 -6.63 12.68 -7.78
N SER A 405 -7.60 13.60 -7.73
CA SER A 405 -7.86 14.40 -6.54
C SER A 405 -8.40 13.54 -5.39
N VAL A 406 -9.33 12.63 -5.67
CA VAL A 406 -9.83 11.67 -4.67
C VAL A 406 -8.71 10.75 -4.19
N LEU A 407 -7.89 10.21 -5.11
CA LEU A 407 -6.75 9.36 -4.75
C LEU A 407 -5.71 10.12 -3.91
N PHE A 408 -5.49 11.41 -4.19
CA PHE A 408 -4.59 12.25 -3.41
C PHE A 408 -5.10 12.44 -1.97
N GLY A 409 -6.39 12.72 -1.79
CA GLY A 409 -7.01 12.75 -0.47
C GLY A 409 -6.88 11.40 0.25
N LEU A 410 -7.27 10.30 -0.41
CA LEU A 410 -7.18 8.95 0.17
C LEU A 410 -5.76 8.51 0.53
N PHE A 411 -4.75 9.00 -0.19
CA PHE A 411 -3.35 8.69 0.13
C PHE A 411 -2.96 9.19 1.53
N HIS A 412 -3.57 10.26 2.02
CA HIS A 412 -3.30 10.77 3.37
C HIS A 412 -3.81 9.86 4.50
N LEU A 413 -4.58 8.81 4.20
CA LEU A 413 -4.86 7.75 5.18
C LEU A 413 -3.58 7.07 5.68
N THR A 414 -2.45 7.17 4.95
CA THR A 414 -1.14 6.72 5.45
C THR A 414 -0.70 7.46 6.71
N ASN A 415 -1.23 8.65 6.98
CA ASN A 415 -0.91 9.38 8.22
C ASN A 415 -1.50 8.70 9.46
N LEU A 416 -2.60 7.93 9.32
CA LEU A 416 -3.06 7.05 10.40
C LEU A 416 -1.99 6.01 10.73
N ILE A 417 -1.33 5.48 9.69
CA ILE A 417 -0.25 4.49 9.82
C ILE A 417 0.98 5.11 10.51
N ALA A 418 1.23 6.40 10.27
CA ALA A 418 2.25 7.18 10.97
C ALA A 418 1.87 7.61 12.40
N GLY A 419 0.69 7.20 12.91
CA GLY A 419 0.26 7.47 14.29
C GLY A 419 -0.50 8.79 14.47
N ILE A 420 -0.87 9.50 13.40
CA ILE A 420 -1.65 10.74 13.51
C ILE A 420 -3.11 10.42 13.87
N PRO A 421 -3.72 11.14 14.84
CA PRO A 421 -5.09 10.90 15.27
C PRO A 421 -6.13 10.98 14.14
N ALA A 422 -7.11 10.06 14.16
CA ALA A 422 -8.15 9.99 13.14
C ALA A 422 -8.99 11.28 13.01
N ILE A 423 -9.20 11.99 14.11
CA ILE A 423 -9.91 13.28 14.13
C ILE A 423 -9.23 14.34 13.24
N LEU A 424 -7.92 14.23 13.02
CA LEU A 424 -7.16 15.09 12.11
C LEU A 424 -7.09 14.50 10.69
N VAL A 425 -6.87 13.19 10.58
CA VAL A 425 -6.64 12.54 9.27
C VAL A 425 -7.92 12.42 8.44
N ILE A 426 -9.08 12.14 9.05
CA ILE A 426 -10.33 11.99 8.29
C ILE A 426 -10.74 13.30 7.60
N PRO A 427 -10.74 14.48 8.29
CA PRO A 427 -10.91 15.76 7.61
C PRO A 427 -9.78 16.05 6.59
N GLN A 428 -8.54 15.61 6.88
CA GLN A 428 -7.41 15.73 5.93
C GLN A 428 -7.64 15.04 4.61
N VAL A 429 -8.18 13.83 4.61
CA VAL A 429 -8.55 13.13 3.36
C VAL A 429 -9.48 14.00 2.52
N PHE A 430 -10.43 14.69 3.15
CA PHE A 430 -11.37 15.57 2.47
C PHE A 430 -10.71 16.85 1.95
N TYR A 431 -10.06 17.64 2.82
CA TYR A 431 -9.48 18.92 2.38
C TYR A 431 -8.27 18.72 1.45
N ALA A 432 -7.46 17.68 1.64
CA ALA A 432 -6.35 17.38 0.74
C ALA A 432 -6.88 16.99 -0.65
N GLY A 433 -7.98 16.24 -0.73
CA GLY A 433 -8.65 15.97 -2.00
C GLY A 433 -9.11 17.25 -2.71
N LEU A 434 -9.67 18.21 -1.98
CA LEU A 434 -10.09 19.50 -2.53
C LEU A 434 -8.92 20.38 -2.97
N LEU A 435 -7.89 20.54 -2.14
CA LEU A 435 -6.64 21.23 -2.54
C LEU A 435 -6.03 20.55 -3.77
N GLY A 436 -6.07 19.22 -3.78
CA GLY A 436 -5.56 18.43 -4.88
C GLY A 436 -6.31 18.63 -6.20
N PHE A 437 -7.60 18.95 -6.12
CA PHE A 437 -8.40 19.37 -7.26
C PHE A 437 -7.96 20.73 -7.80
N ILE A 438 -7.69 21.71 -6.94
CA ILE A 438 -7.16 23.03 -7.35
C ILE A 438 -5.80 22.85 -8.03
N PHE A 439 -4.90 22.04 -7.44
CA PHE A 439 -3.57 21.79 -7.99
C PHE A 439 -3.66 21.14 -9.37
N GLY A 440 -4.48 20.10 -9.52
CA GLY A 440 -4.73 19.48 -10.82
C GLY A 440 -5.38 20.45 -11.83
N TYR A 441 -6.27 21.33 -11.39
CA TYR A 441 -6.87 22.35 -12.24
C TYR A 441 -5.85 23.38 -12.74
N MET A 442 -4.92 23.82 -11.88
CA MET A 442 -3.80 24.68 -12.30
C MET A 442 -2.95 24.00 -13.37
N VAL A 443 -2.62 22.72 -13.21
CA VAL A 443 -1.84 21.95 -14.19
C VAL A 443 -2.57 21.86 -15.53
N ILE A 444 -3.87 21.63 -15.52
CA ILE A 444 -4.71 21.62 -16.72
C ILE A 444 -4.68 22.97 -17.45
N ARG A 445 -4.81 24.08 -16.71
CA ARG A 445 -4.91 25.43 -17.30
C ARG A 445 -3.56 25.96 -17.79
N THR A 446 -2.47 25.59 -17.12
CA THR A 446 -1.11 26.10 -17.42
C THR A 446 -0.26 25.14 -18.23
N ASN A 447 -0.64 23.86 -18.30
CA ASN A 447 0.19 22.75 -18.82
C ASN A 447 1.59 22.70 -18.17
N SER A 448 1.65 22.90 -16.85
CA SER A 448 2.89 22.90 -16.07
C SER A 448 2.63 22.44 -14.63
N LEU A 449 3.58 21.71 -14.03
CA LEU A 449 3.55 21.34 -12.60
C LEU A 449 3.95 22.48 -11.66
N ILE A 450 4.72 23.46 -12.15
CA ILE A 450 5.26 24.55 -11.32
C ILE A 450 4.22 25.29 -10.46
N PRO A 451 3.02 25.69 -10.96
CA PRO A 451 2.06 26.39 -10.10
C PRO A 451 1.56 25.50 -8.95
N GLY A 452 1.38 24.20 -9.19
CA GLY A 452 1.03 23.23 -8.16
C GLY A 452 2.14 23.05 -7.14
N ILE A 453 3.39 22.87 -7.59
CA ILE A 453 4.57 22.72 -6.71
C ILE A 453 4.73 23.93 -5.80
N VAL A 454 4.67 25.14 -6.37
CA VAL A 454 4.79 26.39 -5.60
C VAL A 454 3.64 26.51 -4.61
N ALA A 455 2.40 26.29 -5.05
CA ALA A 455 1.24 26.42 -4.17
C ALA A 455 1.31 25.45 -3.00
N HIS A 456 1.55 24.17 -3.28
CA HIS A 456 1.62 23.10 -2.31
C HIS A 456 2.78 23.31 -1.33
N TYR A 457 3.98 23.64 -1.82
CA TYR A 457 5.13 23.94 -0.97
C TYR A 457 4.85 25.09 0.00
N LEU A 458 4.28 26.21 -0.49
CA LEU A 458 3.96 27.36 0.36
C LEU A 458 2.85 27.05 1.36
N ILE A 459 1.82 26.31 0.95
CA ILE A 459 0.73 25.88 1.84
C ILE A 459 1.27 25.01 2.98
N ASN A 460 2.19 24.09 2.67
CA ASN A 460 2.72 23.19 3.70
C ASN A 460 3.77 23.87 4.60
N SER A 461 4.52 24.85 4.08
CA SER A 461 5.53 25.58 4.86
C SER A 461 4.97 26.83 5.53
N VAL A 462 4.77 27.92 4.78
CA VAL A 462 4.24 29.19 5.30
C VAL A 462 2.85 29.02 5.91
N GLY A 463 2.04 28.10 5.39
CA GLY A 463 0.71 27.82 5.93
C GLY A 463 0.69 27.37 7.39
N GLN A 464 1.79 26.82 7.94
CA GLN A 464 1.85 26.44 9.36
C GLN A 464 1.64 27.63 10.29
N PHE A 465 2.10 28.82 9.90
CA PHE A 465 1.85 30.05 10.65
C PHE A 465 0.35 30.35 10.76
N PHE A 466 -0.41 30.17 9.68
CA PHE A 466 -1.85 30.42 9.65
C PHE A 466 -2.66 29.29 10.33
N LEU A 467 -2.13 28.07 10.33
CA LEU A 467 -2.72 26.90 10.98
C LEU A 467 -2.49 26.88 12.51
N TYR A 468 -1.64 27.76 13.05
CA TYR A 468 -1.39 27.84 14.49
C TYR A 468 -2.54 28.52 15.22
N ILE A 469 -3.57 27.73 15.51
CA ILE A 469 -4.82 28.16 16.13
C ILE A 469 -5.13 27.34 17.38
N THR A 470 -5.85 27.94 18.32
CA THR A 470 -6.54 27.21 19.39
C THR A 470 -8.01 27.07 19.04
N VAL A 471 -8.58 25.91 19.32
CA VAL A 471 -9.99 25.58 19.08
C VAL A 471 -10.60 25.09 20.39
N ALA A 472 -11.83 25.49 20.68
CA ALA A 472 -12.48 25.18 21.94
C ALA A 472 -12.96 23.72 22.03
N ASP A 473 -13.27 23.10 20.89
CA ASP A 473 -13.87 21.77 20.79
C ASP A 473 -13.56 21.11 19.44
N GLU A 474 -13.79 19.79 19.36
CA GLU A 474 -13.52 18.98 18.17
C GLU A 474 -14.42 19.32 16.97
N ILE A 475 -15.66 19.76 17.20
CA ILE A 475 -16.58 20.11 16.10
C ILE A 475 -16.05 21.37 15.41
N SER A 476 -15.66 22.37 16.19
CA SER A 476 -15.03 23.59 15.68
C SER A 476 -13.75 23.30 14.88
N LEU A 477 -12.91 22.37 15.36
CA LEU A 477 -11.73 21.89 14.62
C LEU A 477 -12.10 21.27 13.26
N VAL A 478 -13.06 20.34 13.25
CA VAL A 478 -13.48 19.66 12.03
C VAL A 478 -14.09 20.64 11.03
N LEU A 479 -14.94 21.57 11.50
CA LEU A 479 -15.52 22.62 10.65
C LEU A 479 -14.44 23.54 10.05
N PHE A 480 -13.45 23.93 10.85
CA PHE A 480 -12.31 24.71 10.37
C PHE A 480 -11.54 23.96 9.27
N LEU A 481 -11.20 22.69 9.48
CA LEU A 481 -10.46 21.90 8.51
C LEU A 481 -11.25 21.68 7.20
N ILE A 482 -12.55 21.42 7.30
CA ILE A 482 -13.41 21.16 6.13
C ILE A 482 -13.68 22.45 5.35
N ILE A 483 -14.05 23.53 6.05
CA ILE A 483 -14.49 24.78 5.41
C ILE A 483 -13.31 25.68 5.09
N GLY A 484 -12.49 25.99 6.11
CA GLY A 484 -11.40 26.95 6.04
C GLY A 484 -10.22 26.48 5.22
N LEU A 485 -9.87 25.18 5.30
CA LEU A 485 -8.77 24.58 4.55
C LEU A 485 -9.22 23.86 3.26
N GLY A 486 -10.48 23.42 3.21
CA GLY A 486 -11.03 22.64 2.09
C GLY A 486 -11.91 23.45 1.14
N ILE A 487 -13.18 23.65 1.50
CA ILE A 487 -14.24 24.13 0.59
C ILE A 487 -13.97 25.54 0.08
N VAL A 488 -13.68 26.48 0.99
CA VAL A 488 -13.54 27.90 0.63
C VAL A 488 -12.32 28.12 -0.26
N PRO A 489 -11.11 27.64 0.07
CA PRO A 489 -9.97 27.76 -0.82
C PRO A 489 -10.18 27.07 -2.16
N ALA A 490 -10.89 25.93 -2.20
CA ALA A 490 -11.19 25.23 -3.45
C ALA A 490 -12.02 26.06 -4.41
N ILE A 491 -13.08 26.69 -3.91
CA ILE A 491 -13.96 27.53 -4.73
C ILE A 491 -13.20 28.76 -5.23
N PHE A 492 -12.63 29.54 -4.31
CA PHE A 492 -11.97 30.80 -4.67
C PHE A 492 -10.67 30.59 -5.45
N GLY A 493 -9.90 29.54 -5.13
CA GLY A 493 -8.72 29.15 -5.89
C GLY A 493 -9.05 28.75 -7.33
N CYS A 494 -10.11 27.94 -7.55
CA CYS A 494 -10.55 27.60 -8.90
C CYS A 494 -11.06 28.82 -9.67
N LEU A 495 -11.80 29.72 -9.03
CA LEU A 495 -12.25 30.98 -9.64
C LEU A 495 -11.07 31.86 -10.02
N PHE A 496 -10.13 32.07 -9.10
CA PHE A 496 -8.90 32.83 -9.36
C PHE A 496 -8.15 32.27 -10.57
N VAL A 497 -7.86 30.96 -10.57
CA VAL A 497 -7.18 30.30 -11.70
C VAL A 497 -7.97 30.46 -13.00
N TRP A 498 -9.30 30.38 -12.95
CA TRP A 498 -10.16 30.58 -14.11
C TRP A 498 -10.05 32.01 -14.68
N PHE A 499 -9.99 33.04 -13.83
CA PHE A 499 -9.86 34.44 -14.25
C PHE A 499 -8.46 34.76 -14.81
N VAL A 500 -7.39 34.27 -14.17
CA VAL A 500 -6.01 34.65 -14.53
C VAL A 500 -5.41 33.81 -15.65
N THR A 501 -6.09 32.73 -16.07
CA THR A 501 -5.66 31.91 -17.20
C THR A 501 -6.63 32.06 -18.37
N PRO A 502 -6.17 32.41 -19.58
CA PRO A 502 -7.05 32.55 -20.73
C PRO A 502 -7.72 31.21 -21.06
N SER A 503 -8.98 31.26 -21.54
CA SER A 503 -9.62 30.05 -22.05
C SER A 503 -8.86 29.57 -23.29
N LYS A 504 -8.24 28.38 -23.20
CA LYS A 504 -7.72 27.75 -24.41
C LYS A 504 -8.93 27.47 -25.32
N LYS A 505 -8.97 28.06 -26.52
CA LYS A 505 -9.70 27.46 -27.65
C LYS A 505 -9.29 25.99 -27.69
N ARG A 506 -10.26 25.08 -27.87
CA ARG A 506 -9.99 23.64 -28.04
C ARG A 506 -9.02 23.45 -29.20
N GLU A 507 -7.73 23.43 -28.92
CA GLU A 507 -6.77 22.73 -29.76
C GLU A 507 -7.06 21.26 -29.51
N THR A 508 -7.74 20.64 -30.47
CA THR A 508 -7.80 19.20 -30.63
C THR A 508 -6.38 18.67 -30.63
N ILE A 509 -5.95 18.17 -29.47
CA ILE A 509 -4.77 17.32 -29.40
C ILE A 509 -5.26 15.96 -29.91
N ASP A 510 -5.11 15.74 -31.21
CA ASP A 510 -5.16 14.40 -31.78
C ASP A 510 -4.01 13.59 -31.16
N PHE A 511 -4.37 12.56 -30.41
CA PHE A 511 -3.45 11.55 -29.87
C PHE A 511 -3.53 10.28 -30.70
#